data_AF-A0A4D7JPX3-F1
#
_entry.id   AF-A0A4D7JPX3-F1
#
_cell.length_a   1.000
_cell.length_b   1.000
_cell.length_c   1.000
_cell.angle_alpha   90.00
_cell.angle_beta   90.00
_cell.angle_gamma   90.00
#
_symmetry.space_group_name_H-M   'P 1'
#
loop_
_entity.id
_entity.type
_entity.pdbx_description
1 polymer ?
#
loop_
_entity_poly.entity_id
_entity_poly.type
_entity_poly.pdbx_seq_one_letter_code
_entity_poly.pdbx_strand_id
1 'polypeptide(L)'
;MNVELKSIEELAILYKHYGHPSIMTELLKKSREVIKDKVSKYSKDESITDDLTQEILIKTFIHFDTFKGNSKYQTWIYSIVHNTCLSHLKEKNKKVIVKISPGLIDSLHDEIDEEIEGNLSGLKEAQFEEIIKELLTQLNEKEKLYFS
;
A
#
# COMPACT_ATOMS: atom_id res chain seq x y z
N MET A 1 -14.91 -15.59 21.12
CA MET A 1 -15.07 -14.42 20.23
C MET A 1 -15.06 -14.93 18.80
N ASN A 2 -16.13 -14.75 18.03
CA ASN A 2 -16.16 -15.20 16.63
C ASN A 2 -15.45 -14.16 15.75
N VAL A 3 -14.19 -14.44 15.38
CA VAL A 3 -13.28 -13.51 14.70
C VAL A 3 -13.56 -13.46 13.19
N GLU A 4 -14.05 -14.53 12.61
CA GLU A 4 -14.22 -14.71 11.14
C GLU A 4 -15.27 -13.77 10.53
N LEU A 5 -16.31 -13.43 11.30
CA LEU A 5 -17.41 -12.55 10.86
C LEU A 5 -17.07 -11.06 10.90
N LYS A 6 -15.92 -10.68 11.46
CA LYS A 6 -15.54 -9.28 11.64
C LYS A 6 -14.96 -8.70 10.36
N SER A 7 -15.23 -7.42 10.12
CA SER A 7 -14.60 -6.65 9.05
C SER A 7 -13.09 -6.49 9.30
N ILE A 8 -12.34 -6.23 8.23
CA ILE A 8 -10.89 -6.01 8.31
C ILE A 8 -10.53 -4.82 9.24
N GLU A 9 -11.40 -3.80 9.26
CA GLU A 9 -11.25 -2.62 10.10
C GLU A 9 -11.43 -2.95 11.59
N GLU A 10 -12.47 -3.71 11.93
CA GLU A 10 -12.69 -4.16 13.30
C GLU A 10 -11.57 -5.08 13.78
N LEU A 11 -11.07 -5.97 12.93
CA LEU A 11 -9.96 -6.86 13.26
C LEU A 11 -8.68 -6.07 13.58
N ALA A 12 -8.39 -5.00 12.85
CA ALA A 12 -7.25 -4.14 13.13
C ALA A 12 -7.36 -3.46 14.49
N ILE A 13 -8.53 -2.89 14.81
CA ILE A 13 -8.78 -2.27 16.11
C ILE A 13 -8.70 -3.31 17.24
N LEU A 14 -9.30 -4.48 17.07
CA LEU A 14 -9.24 -5.55 18.06
C LEU A 14 -7.82 -6.06 18.29
N TYR A 15 -7.03 -6.27 17.23
CA TYR A 15 -5.66 -6.70 17.39
C TYR A 15 -4.84 -5.64 18.13
N LYS A 16 -5.06 -4.35 17.84
CA LYS A 16 -4.40 -3.26 18.57
C LYS A 16 -4.73 -3.25 20.08
N HIS A 17 -5.95 -3.62 20.47
CA HIS A 17 -6.34 -3.66 21.88
C HIS A 17 -5.93 -4.94 22.62
N TYR A 18 -5.99 -6.09 21.96
CA TYR A 18 -5.85 -7.40 22.61
C TYR A 18 -4.56 -8.14 22.26
N GLY A 19 -3.89 -7.81 21.15
CA GLY A 19 -2.64 -8.43 20.69
C GLY A 19 -2.73 -9.93 20.40
N HIS A 20 -3.93 -10.51 20.32
CA HIS A 20 -4.08 -11.97 20.23
C HIS A 20 -3.68 -12.50 18.84
N PRO A 21 -2.82 -13.53 18.74
CA PRO A 21 -2.32 -14.03 17.46
C PRO A 21 -3.40 -14.45 16.47
N SER A 22 -4.51 -15.03 16.94
CA SER A 22 -5.61 -15.44 16.04
C SER A 22 -6.28 -14.26 15.33
N ILE A 23 -6.31 -13.07 15.95
CA ILE A 23 -6.87 -11.86 15.35
C ILE A 23 -5.93 -11.37 14.24
N MET A 24 -4.61 -11.38 14.49
CA MET A 24 -3.62 -11.05 13.48
C MET A 24 -3.68 -12.00 12.28
N THR A 25 -3.78 -13.31 12.53
CA THR A 25 -3.89 -14.30 11.45
C THR A 25 -5.10 -14.02 10.55
N GLU A 26 -6.27 -13.77 11.14
CA GLU A 26 -7.47 -13.47 10.36
C GLU A 26 -7.38 -12.10 9.67
N LEU A 27 -6.79 -11.11 10.33
CA LEU A 27 -6.54 -9.78 9.76
C LEU A 27 -5.64 -9.86 8.52
N LEU A 28 -4.52 -10.58 8.59
CA LEU A 28 -3.60 -10.76 7.47
C LEU A 28 -4.22 -11.56 6.33
N LYS A 29 -5.01 -12.59 6.66
CA LYS A 29 -5.77 -13.36 5.67
C LYS A 29 -6.71 -12.48 4.86
N LYS A 30 -7.48 -11.59 5.52
CA LYS A 30 -8.35 -10.63 4.81
C LYS A 30 -7.55 -9.54 4.10
N SER A 31 -6.43 -9.11 4.69
CA SER A 31 -5.53 -8.13 4.07
C SER A 31 -4.97 -8.64 2.75
N ARG A 32 -4.65 -9.94 2.64
CA ARG A 32 -4.12 -10.56 1.41
C ARG A 32 -5.00 -10.27 0.20
N GLU A 33 -6.30 -10.49 0.30
CA GLU A 33 -7.22 -10.29 -0.82
C GLU A 33 -7.28 -8.83 -1.27
N VAL A 34 -7.35 -7.90 -0.30
CA VAL A 34 -7.37 -6.46 -0.56
C VAL A 34 -6.05 -5.98 -1.17
N ILE A 35 -4.91 -6.49 -0.67
CA ILE A 35 -3.58 -6.19 -1.19
C ILE A 35 -3.44 -6.73 -2.62
N LYS A 36 -3.80 -8.00 -2.87
CA LYS A 36 -3.66 -8.63 -4.19
C LYS A 36 -4.46 -7.89 -5.26
N ASP A 37 -5.71 -7.50 -4.97
CA ASP A 37 -6.51 -6.65 -5.87
C ASP A 37 -5.76 -5.35 -6.20
N LYS A 38 -5.20 -4.68 -5.17
CA LYS A 38 -4.52 -3.39 -5.38
C LYS A 38 -3.19 -3.53 -6.12
N VAL A 39 -2.40 -4.57 -5.84
CA VAL A 39 -1.11 -4.86 -6.50
C VAL A 39 -1.30 -5.22 -7.96
N SER A 40 -2.37 -5.94 -8.31
CA SER A 40 -2.69 -6.30 -9.70
C SER A 40 -2.84 -5.09 -10.64
N LYS A 41 -3.11 -3.91 -10.08
CA LYS A 41 -3.20 -2.63 -10.83
C LYS A 41 -1.82 -2.07 -11.20
N TYR A 42 -0.75 -2.56 -10.58
CA TYR A 42 0.64 -2.17 -10.86
C TYR A 42 1.38 -3.17 -11.76
N SER A 43 0.99 -4.45 -11.75
CA SER A 43 1.61 -5.51 -12.57
C SER A 43 0.56 -6.50 -13.08
N LYS A 44 0.65 -6.88 -14.35
CA LYS A 44 -0.18 -7.95 -14.95
C LYS A 44 0.45 -9.35 -14.83
N ASP A 45 1.69 -9.42 -14.33
CA ASP A 45 2.38 -10.67 -14.07
C ASP A 45 1.92 -11.23 -12.71
N GLU A 46 1.34 -12.43 -12.74
CA GLU A 46 0.79 -13.09 -11.55
C GLU A 46 1.88 -13.47 -10.54
N SER A 47 3.05 -13.91 -11.01
CA SER A 47 4.19 -14.25 -10.15
C SER A 47 4.67 -13.01 -9.38
N ILE A 48 4.84 -11.89 -10.09
CA ILE A 48 5.26 -10.63 -9.47
C ILE A 48 4.18 -10.11 -8.51
N THR A 49 2.91 -10.28 -8.88
CA THR A 49 1.78 -9.86 -8.03
C THR A 49 1.76 -10.63 -6.71
N ASP A 50 1.98 -11.94 -6.77
CA ASP A 50 2.02 -12.80 -5.58
C ASP A 50 3.23 -12.49 -4.70
N ASP A 51 4.40 -12.26 -5.30
CA ASP A 51 5.62 -11.88 -4.56
C ASP A 51 5.45 -10.55 -3.83
N LEU A 52 4.98 -9.51 -4.53
CA LEU A 52 4.72 -8.19 -3.93
C LEU A 52 3.65 -8.27 -2.84
N THR A 53 2.60 -9.07 -3.06
CA THR A 53 1.54 -9.27 -2.05
C THR A 53 2.12 -9.87 -0.77
N GLN A 54 3.01 -10.87 -0.89
CA GLN A 54 3.68 -11.47 0.26
C GLN A 54 4.58 -10.47 0.99
N GLU A 55 5.39 -9.71 0.25
CA GLU A 55 6.26 -8.68 0.82
C GLU A 55 5.45 -7.63 1.60
N ILE A 56 4.34 -7.15 1.01
CA ILE A 56 3.46 -6.17 1.66
C ILE A 56 2.80 -6.76 2.90
N LEU A 57 2.38 -8.03 2.89
CA LEU A 57 1.83 -8.70 4.07
C LEU A 57 2.84 -8.77 5.22
N ILE A 58 4.10 -9.08 4.92
CA ILE A 58 5.19 -9.10 5.90
C ILE A 58 5.42 -7.70 6.46
N LYS A 59 5.51 -6.67 5.60
CA LYS A 59 5.64 -5.27 6.04
C LYS A 59 4.43 -4.81 6.87
N THR A 60 3.23 -5.23 6.50
CA THR A 60 2.00 -4.94 7.25
C THR A 60 2.07 -5.52 8.66
N PHE A 61 2.55 -6.76 8.81
CA PHE A 61 2.76 -7.37 10.13
C PHE A 61 3.84 -6.63 10.95
N ILE A 62 5.03 -6.42 10.36
CA ILE A 62 6.18 -5.79 11.03
C ILE A 62 5.87 -4.35 11.48
N HIS A 63 5.15 -3.59 10.65
CA HIS A 63 4.87 -2.18 10.93
C HIS A 63 3.51 -1.95 11.56
N PHE A 64 2.78 -2.99 11.96
CA PHE A 64 1.43 -2.86 12.50
C PHE A 64 1.36 -1.85 13.67
N ASP A 65 2.37 -1.80 14.53
CA ASP A 65 2.42 -0.87 15.67
C ASP A 65 2.37 0.62 15.27
N THR A 66 2.73 0.93 14.02
CA THR A 66 2.62 2.30 13.47
C THR A 66 1.18 2.69 13.12
N PHE A 67 0.27 1.71 12.99
CA PHE A 67 -1.13 1.97 12.74
C PHE A 67 -1.77 2.60 13.98
N LYS A 68 -2.05 3.90 13.91
CA LYS A 68 -2.56 4.67 15.06
C LYS A 68 -4.04 4.44 15.35
N GLY A 69 -4.83 3.95 14.39
CA GLY A 69 -6.29 3.82 14.53
C GLY A 69 -7.05 5.13 14.26
N ASN A 70 -6.34 6.20 13.88
CA ASN A 70 -6.92 7.50 13.53
C ASN A 70 -7.38 7.57 12.06
N SER A 71 -7.09 6.53 11.28
CA SER A 71 -7.47 6.35 9.89
C SER A 71 -8.01 4.94 9.70
N LYS A 72 -8.71 4.69 8.59
CA LYS A 72 -9.06 3.31 8.19
C LYS A 72 -7.78 2.49 8.01
N TYR A 73 -7.80 1.25 8.47
CA TYR A 73 -6.73 0.29 8.30
C TYR A 73 -6.43 0.02 6.83
N GLN A 74 -7.46 -0.07 5.99
CA GLN A 74 -7.28 -0.19 4.54
C GLN A 74 -6.50 0.99 3.94
N THR A 75 -6.75 2.23 4.39
CA THR A 75 -5.99 3.40 3.95
C THR A 75 -4.52 3.29 4.35
N TRP A 76 -4.24 2.83 5.57
CA TRP A 76 -2.87 2.62 6.05
C TRP A 76 -2.12 1.52 5.28
N ILE A 77 -2.79 0.38 4.99
CA ILE A 77 -2.23 -0.65 4.10
C ILE A 77 -1.90 -0.08 2.72
N TYR A 78 -2.78 0.75 2.15
CA TYR A 78 -2.56 1.29 0.81
C TYR A 78 -1.32 2.17 0.70
N SER A 79 -0.92 2.86 1.77
CA SER A 79 0.37 3.55 1.83
C SER A 79 1.54 2.57 1.69
N ILE A 80 1.48 1.41 2.35
CA ILE A 80 2.49 0.35 2.25
C ILE A 80 2.51 -0.23 0.84
N VAL A 81 1.33 -0.56 0.28
CA VAL A 81 1.18 -1.07 -1.10
C VAL A 81 1.81 -0.10 -2.09
N HIS A 82 1.46 1.19 -1.99
CA HIS A 82 1.97 2.20 -2.92
C HIS A 82 3.50 2.31 -2.85
N ASN A 83 4.05 2.38 -1.64
CA ASN A 83 5.50 2.51 -1.44
C ASN A 83 6.26 1.29 -1.97
N THR A 84 5.78 0.08 -1.69
CA THR A 84 6.42 -1.16 -2.15
C THR A 84 6.34 -1.31 -3.67
N CYS A 85 5.14 -1.14 -4.26
CA CYS A 85 4.97 -1.23 -5.71
C CYS A 85 5.78 -0.16 -6.47
N LEU A 86 5.81 1.07 -5.97
CA LEU A 86 6.59 2.14 -6.59
C LEU A 86 8.09 1.85 -6.52
N SER A 87 8.58 1.34 -5.39
CA SER A 87 9.98 0.94 -5.23
C SER A 87 10.35 -0.16 -6.22
N HIS A 88 9.50 -1.18 -6.35
CA HIS A 88 9.68 -2.24 -7.33
C HIS A 88 9.73 -1.73 -8.78
N LEU A 89 8.84 -0.79 -9.14
CA LEU A 89 8.84 -0.18 -10.48
C LEU A 89 10.11 0.64 -10.74
N LYS A 90 10.58 1.41 -9.75
CA LYS A 90 11.85 2.16 -9.85
C LYS A 90 13.03 1.21 -10.08
N GLU A 91 13.12 0.12 -9.32
CA GLU A 91 14.18 -0.88 -9.50
C GLU A 91 14.10 -1.59 -10.86
N LYS A 92 12.90 -1.93 -11.32
CA LYS A 92 12.70 -2.51 -12.64
C LYS A 92 13.19 -1.57 -13.74
N ASN A 93 12.85 -0.28 -13.65
CA ASN A 93 13.30 0.72 -14.61
C ASN A 93 14.82 0.91 -14.55
N LYS A 94 15.42 0.98 -13.35
CA LYS A 94 16.89 0.97 -13.19
C LYS A 94 17.50 -0.26 -13.88
N LYS A 95 16.98 -1.47 -13.63
CA LYS A 95 17.48 -2.71 -14.27
C LYS A 95 17.36 -2.68 -15.79
N VAL A 96 16.30 -2.06 -16.35
CA VAL A 96 16.16 -1.86 -17.80
C VAL A 96 17.23 -0.90 -18.32
N ILE A 97 17.48 0.21 -17.62
CA ILE A 97 18.50 1.20 -18.00
C ILE A 97 19.91 0.59 -17.96
N VAL A 98 20.27 -0.17 -16.91
CA VAL A 98 21.56 -0.89 -16.84
C VAL A 98 21.74 -1.85 -18.01
N LYS A 99 20.67 -2.57 -18.40
CA LYS A 99 20.72 -3.52 -19.52
C LYS A 99 20.91 -2.84 -20.88
N ILE A 100 20.34 -1.64 -21.07
CA ILE A 100 20.43 -0.89 -22.33
C ILE A 100 21.76 -0.14 -22.44
N SER A 101 22.25 0.42 -21.32
CA SER A 101 23.49 1.19 -21.27
C SER A 101 24.23 0.94 -19.95
N PRO A 102 25.14 -0.06 -19.91
CA PRO A 102 25.95 -0.34 -18.74
C PRO A 102 26.87 0.86 -18.46
N GLY A 103 26.64 1.58 -17.36
CA GLY A 103 27.42 2.76 -16.95
C GLY A 103 26.64 4.10 -16.89
N LEU A 104 25.43 4.17 -17.46
CA LEU A 104 24.62 5.41 -17.41
C LEU A 104 24.07 5.71 -16.00
N ILE A 105 23.85 4.67 -15.18
CA ILE A 105 23.29 4.85 -13.83
C ILE A 105 24.31 5.46 -12.87
N ASP A 106 25.59 5.14 -12.99
CA ASP A 106 26.64 5.71 -12.14
C ASP A 106 26.80 7.22 -12.35
N SER A 107 26.48 7.71 -13.55
CA SER A 107 26.48 9.16 -13.86
C SER A 107 25.20 9.88 -13.48
N LEU A 108 24.09 9.15 -13.32
CA LEU A 108 22.77 9.70 -12.98
C LEU A 108 22.46 9.60 -11.48
N HIS A 109 23.15 8.75 -10.72
CA HIS A 109 22.90 8.58 -9.29
C HIS A 109 23.20 9.85 -8.49
N ASP A 110 24.23 10.61 -8.88
CA ASP A 110 24.64 11.83 -8.17
C ASP A 110 23.72 13.04 -8.43
N GLU A 111 23.02 13.09 -9.57
CA GLU A 111 22.09 14.19 -9.90
C GLU A 111 20.63 13.89 -9.51
N ILE A 112 20.23 12.62 -9.52
CA ILE A 112 18.82 12.23 -9.32
C ILE A 112 18.42 12.24 -7.84
N ASP A 113 19.32 11.90 -6.91
CA ASP A 113 18.96 11.78 -5.49
C ASP A 113 18.61 13.14 -4.85
N GLU A 114 19.24 14.25 -5.25
CA GLU A 114 18.91 15.60 -4.75
C GLU A 114 17.61 16.18 -5.34
N GLU A 115 17.33 15.94 -6.63
CA GLU A 115 16.17 16.54 -7.31
C GLU A 115 14.86 15.75 -7.08
N ILE A 116 14.95 14.43 -6.83
CA ILE A 116 13.81 13.55 -6.52
C ILE A 116 13.31 13.78 -5.09
N GLU A 117 14.17 13.91 -4.08
CA GLU A 117 13.71 14.19 -2.70
C GLU A 117 13.04 15.57 -2.58
N GLY A 118 13.54 16.58 -3.31
CA GLY A 118 12.96 17.92 -3.35
C GLY A 118 11.62 18.02 -4.07
N ASN A 119 11.46 17.37 -5.23
CA ASN A 119 10.24 17.49 -6.05
C ASN A 119 9.13 16.49 -5.68
N LEU A 120 9.43 15.33 -5.09
CA LEU A 120 8.41 14.34 -4.72
C LEU A 120 7.68 14.65 -3.41
N SER A 121 8.26 15.45 -2.52
CA SER A 121 7.61 15.86 -1.27
C SER A 121 6.50 16.88 -1.51
N GLY A 122 6.69 17.86 -2.39
CA GLY A 122 5.70 18.92 -2.64
C GLY A 122 4.56 18.54 -3.60
N LEU A 123 4.84 17.73 -4.63
CA LEU A 123 3.88 17.43 -5.71
C LEU A 123 2.96 16.23 -5.42
N LYS A 124 3.37 15.28 -4.56
CA LYS A 124 2.57 14.09 -4.28
C LYS A 124 1.49 14.31 -3.23
N GLU A 125 1.74 15.11 -2.21
CA GLU A 125 0.80 15.28 -1.09
C GLU A 125 -0.50 15.95 -1.55
N ALA A 126 -0.41 16.98 -2.39
CA ALA A 126 -1.56 17.68 -2.94
C ALA A 126 -2.38 16.81 -3.93
N GLN A 127 -1.71 16.10 -4.85
CA GLN A 127 -2.39 15.20 -5.79
C GLN A 127 -2.99 13.97 -5.11
N PHE A 128 -2.35 13.47 -4.05
CA PHE A 128 -2.84 12.34 -3.27
C PHE A 128 -4.04 12.72 -2.40
N GLU A 129 -4.03 13.91 -1.79
CA GLU A 129 -5.18 14.50 -1.09
C GLU A 129 -6.39 14.68 -2.01
N GLU A 130 -6.17 15.12 -3.24
CA GLU A 130 -7.22 15.31 -4.25
C GLU A 130 -7.85 13.97 -4.66
N ILE A 131 -7.02 12.96 -4.95
CA ILE A 131 -7.49 11.60 -5.28
C ILE A 131 -8.21 10.96 -4.09
N ILE A 132 -7.72 11.13 -2.86
CA ILE A 132 -8.41 10.61 -1.67
C ILE A 132 -9.75 11.33 -1.44
N LYS A 133 -9.83 12.66 -1.62
CA LYS A 133 -11.10 13.40 -1.53
C LYS A 133 -12.10 12.92 -2.58
N GLU A 134 -11.65 12.70 -3.81
CA GLU A 134 -12.49 12.22 -4.89
C GLU A 134 -13.03 10.80 -4.59
N LEU A 135 -12.19 9.91 -4.09
CA LEU A 135 -12.59 8.56 -3.68
C LEU A 135 -13.54 8.56 -2.47
N LEU A 136 -13.33 9.44 -1.48
CA LEU A 136 -14.22 9.60 -0.33
C LEU A 136 -15.58 10.18 -0.73
N THR A 137 -15.62 11.06 -1.73
CA THR A 137 -16.86 11.62 -2.26
C THR A 137 -17.66 10.56 -3.00
N GLN A 138 -17.01 9.74 -3.83
CA GLN A 138 -17.64 8.60 -4.52
C GLN A 138 -18.15 7.53 -3.54
N LEU A 139 -17.48 7.34 -2.39
CA LEU A 139 -17.94 6.44 -1.34
C LEU A 139 -19.20 7.00 -0.65
N ASN A 140 -19.18 8.29 -0.27
CA ASN A 140 -20.30 8.94 0.40
C ASN A 140 -21.56 9.02 -0.48
N GLU A 141 -21.41 9.18 -1.80
CA GLU A 141 -22.57 9.16 -2.73
C GLU A 141 -23.17 7.77 -2.90
N LYS A 142 -22.33 6.72 -2.95
CA LYS A 142 -22.81 5.33 -2.95
C LYS A 142 -23.50 4.95 -1.65
N GLU A 143 -23.01 5.45 -0.51
CA GLU A 143 -23.64 5.22 0.79
C GLU A 143 -24.99 5.98 0.91
N LYS A 144 -25.10 7.21 0.39
CA LYS A 144 -26.39 7.94 0.35
C LYS A 144 -27.47 7.26 -0.50
N LEU A 145 -27.07 6.59 -1.59
CA LEU A 145 -28.00 5.83 -2.44
C LEU A 145 -28.59 4.59 -1.73
N TYR A 146 -27.93 4.10 -0.68
CA TYR A 146 -28.41 2.99 0.15
C TYR A 146 -29.37 3.44 1.27
N PHE A 147 -29.52 4.75 1.49
CA PHE A 147 -30.38 5.33 2.53
C PHE A 147 -31.47 6.27 1.98
N SER A 148 -31.74 6.26 0.66
CA SER A 148 -32.98 6.79 0.05
C SER A 148 -33.93 5.66 -0.31
#